data_AF-A0A7W7VKU7-F1
#
_entry.id   AF-A0A7W7VKU7-F1
#
_cell.length_a   1.000
_cell.length_b   1.000
_cell.length_c   1.000
_cell.angle_alpha   90.00
_cell.angle_beta   90.00
_cell.angle_gamma   90.00
#
_symmetry.space_group_name_H-M   'P 1'
#
loop_
_entity.id
_entity.type
_entity.pdbx_description
1 polymer ?
#
loop_
_entity_poly.entity_id
_entity_poly.type
_entity_poly.pdbx_seq_one_letter_code
_entity_poly.pdbx_strand_id
1 'polypeptide(L)'
;MAPRVEFVDTSVLCNILDIPGKNQDRESVKQQLEQRRGCDLILPVTTVIETGNHIAQLSDGRVRRDRADKLHQLLSLVIAGEAPWVLHTVEWGEGFLRSLLAGAGTGTPFSDHVMAKLGLGDLCILTERELYRTRVTNVEVGIWTLDTQLRSHS
;
A
#
# COMPACT_ATOMS: atom_id res chain seq x y z
N MET A 1 2.33 22.86 8.71
CA MET A 1 1.52 21.86 7.97
C MET A 1 1.26 20.70 8.91
N ALA A 2 0.07 20.09 8.85
CA ALA A 2 -0.20 18.85 9.57
C ALA A 2 0.73 17.74 9.04
N PRO A 3 1.17 16.77 9.87
CA PRO A 3 1.86 15.58 9.39
C PRO A 3 1.01 14.85 8.34
N ARG A 4 1.65 14.31 7.31
CA ARG A 4 0.99 13.53 6.25
C ARG A 4 1.49 12.10 6.30
N VAL A 5 0.55 11.16 6.21
CA VAL A 5 0.80 9.72 6.14
C VAL A 5 0.10 9.17 4.90
N GLU A 6 0.81 8.36 4.12
CA GLU A 6 0.23 7.68 2.96
C GLU A 6 0.43 6.18 3.02
N PHE A 7 -0.66 5.45 2.77
CA PHE A 7 -0.63 4.01 2.56
C PHE A 7 -0.25 3.75 1.11
N VAL A 8 0.87 3.05 0.89
CA VAL A 8 1.40 2.80 -0.45
C VAL A 8 0.73 1.57 -1.04
N ASP A 9 0.10 1.72 -2.21
CA ASP A 9 -0.54 0.62 -2.93
C ASP A 9 0.47 -0.24 -3.72
N THR A 10 0.08 -1.47 -4.07
CA THR A 10 0.83 -2.43 -4.89
C THR A 10 1.26 -1.85 -6.22
N SER A 11 0.41 -1.06 -6.89
CA SER A 11 0.75 -0.43 -8.17
C SER A 11 1.97 0.50 -8.04
N VAL A 12 2.06 1.26 -6.95
CA VAL A 12 3.19 2.14 -6.67
C VAL A 12 4.41 1.32 -6.24
N LEU A 13 4.24 0.36 -5.33
CA LEU A 13 5.36 -0.43 -4.84
C LEU A 13 6.04 -1.25 -5.96
N CYS A 14 5.26 -1.77 -6.92
CA CYS A 14 5.80 -2.46 -8.09
C CYS A 14 6.70 -1.55 -8.95
N ASN A 15 6.34 -0.27 -9.07
CA ASN A 15 7.15 0.72 -9.78
C ASN A 15 8.44 1.05 -9.00
N ILE A 16 8.36 1.23 -7.67
CA ILE A 16 9.52 1.47 -6.80
C ILE A 16 10.53 0.32 -6.92
N LEU A 17 10.05 -0.93 -6.84
CA LEU A 17 10.87 -2.13 -6.88
C LEU A 17 11.24 -2.58 -8.30
N ASP A 18 10.78 -1.87 -9.33
CA ASP A 18 11.10 -2.12 -10.73
C ASP A 18 10.65 -3.52 -11.20
N ILE A 19 9.43 -3.93 -10.81
CA ILE A 19 8.86 -5.24 -11.15
C ILE A 19 8.55 -5.31 -12.65
N PRO A 20 9.15 -6.24 -13.43
CA PRO A 20 8.91 -6.33 -14.87
C PRO A 20 7.43 -6.48 -15.21
N GLY A 21 6.96 -5.68 -16.16
CA GLY A 21 5.56 -5.68 -16.59
C GLY A 21 4.60 -4.96 -15.64
N LYS A 22 5.09 -4.38 -14.54
CA LYS A 22 4.30 -3.65 -13.53
C LYS A 22 4.99 -2.36 -13.07
N ASN A 23 5.88 -1.82 -13.90
CA ASN A 23 6.76 -0.68 -13.61
C ASN A 23 6.71 0.41 -14.70
N GLN A 24 5.60 0.53 -15.42
CA GLN A 24 5.44 1.42 -16.57
C GLN A 24 5.61 2.91 -16.21
N ASP A 25 5.31 3.28 -14.96
CA ASP A 25 5.32 4.65 -14.46
C ASP A 25 6.52 4.94 -13.55
N ARG A 26 7.56 4.09 -13.60
CA ARG A 26 8.66 4.08 -12.64
C ARG A 26 9.34 5.42 -12.46
N GLU A 27 9.61 6.15 -13.55
CA GLU A 27 10.28 7.43 -13.47
C GLU A 27 9.40 8.51 -12.81
N SER A 28 8.10 8.50 -13.09
CA SER A 28 7.13 9.36 -12.40
C SER A 28 7.03 9.01 -10.91
N VAL A 29 6.96 7.72 -10.58
CA VAL A 29 6.88 7.24 -9.20
C VAL A 29 8.13 7.60 -8.40
N LYS A 30 9.34 7.51 -8.98
CA LYS A 30 10.57 7.95 -8.31
C LYS A 30 10.54 9.45 -8.01
N GLN A 31 10.11 10.28 -8.96
CA GLN A 31 10.00 11.73 -8.73
C GLN A 31 8.98 12.04 -7.62
N GLN A 32 7.87 11.31 -7.61
CA GLN A 32 6.85 11.40 -6.57
C GLN A 32 7.35 10.95 -5.19
N LEU A 33 8.22 9.94 -5.12
CA LEU A 33 8.85 9.48 -3.88
C LEU A 33 9.79 10.56 -3.31
N GLU A 34 10.58 11.22 -4.16
CA GLU A 34 11.47 12.31 -3.74
C GLU A 34 10.69 13.50 -3.15
N GLN A 35 9.49 13.77 -3.68
CA GLN A 35 8.59 14.81 -3.17
C GLN A 35 7.93 14.42 -1.83
N ARG A 36 7.98 13.15 -1.44
CA ARG A 36 7.39 12.60 -0.21
C ARG A 36 8.36 12.50 0.96
N ARG A 37 9.55 13.11 0.88
CA ARG A 37 10.53 13.13 1.98
C ARG A 37 10.00 13.73 3.31
N GLY A 38 8.91 14.49 3.28
CA GLY A 38 8.22 15.02 4.46
C GLY A 38 6.89 14.31 4.79
N CYS A 39 6.66 13.14 4.20
CA CYS A 39 5.47 12.32 4.36
C CYS A 39 5.89 10.94 4.87
N ASP A 40 5.18 10.41 5.86
CA ASP A 40 5.38 9.06 6.33
C ASP A 40 4.68 8.07 5.40
N LEU A 41 5.37 7.02 4.99
CA LEU A 41 4.87 5.98 4.09
C LEU A 41 4.70 4.67 4.85
N ILE A 42 3.47 4.16 4.83
CA ILE A 42 3.10 2.86 5.39
C ILE A 42 2.97 1.87 4.24
N LEU A 43 3.55 0.68 4.40
CA LEU A 43 3.29 -0.47 3.53
C LEU A 43 2.14 -1.31 4.12
N PRO A 44 0.96 -1.33 3.49
CA PRO A 44 -0.11 -2.24 3.87
C PRO A 44 0.34 -3.69 3.78
N VAL A 45 -0.20 -4.57 4.64
CA VAL A 45 0.16 -5.99 4.63
C VAL A 45 -0.16 -6.62 3.28
N THR A 46 -1.33 -6.29 2.73
CA THR A 46 -1.77 -6.74 1.40
C THR A 46 -0.81 -6.31 0.29
N THR A 47 -0.30 -5.08 0.34
CA THR A 47 0.65 -4.58 -0.67
C THR A 47 1.96 -5.36 -0.68
N VAL A 48 2.46 -5.73 0.51
CA VAL A 48 3.65 -6.57 0.64
C VAL A 48 3.40 -7.98 0.07
N ILE A 49 2.24 -8.57 0.38
CA ILE A 49 1.84 -9.90 -0.11
C ILE A 49 1.73 -9.91 -1.64
N GLU A 50 0.98 -8.98 -2.22
CA GLU A 50 0.75 -8.94 -3.67
C GLU A 50 2.04 -8.70 -4.43
N THR A 51 2.87 -7.76 -3.95
CA THR A 51 4.18 -7.48 -4.56
C THR A 51 5.11 -8.68 -4.47
N GLY A 52 5.17 -9.36 -3.31
CA GLY A 52 5.92 -10.60 -3.14
C GLY A 52 5.48 -11.70 -4.10
N ASN A 53 4.16 -11.85 -4.30
CA ASN A 53 3.62 -12.81 -5.26
C ASN A 53 3.97 -12.46 -6.70
N HIS A 54 3.92 -11.17 -7.08
CA HIS A 54 4.35 -10.72 -8.40
C HIS A 54 5.83 -11.04 -8.64
N ILE A 55 6.70 -10.84 -7.65
CA ILE A 55 8.10 -11.24 -7.72
C ILE A 55 8.22 -12.76 -7.93
N ALA A 56 7.53 -13.56 -7.12
CA ALA A 56 7.60 -15.03 -7.20
C ALA A 56 7.14 -15.60 -8.56
N GLN A 57 6.23 -14.88 -9.24
CA GLN A 57 5.67 -15.27 -10.53
C GLN A 57 6.52 -14.87 -11.75
N LEU A 58 7.60 -14.09 -11.59
CA LEU A 58 8.48 -13.73 -12.71
C LEU A 58 9.13 -14.99 -13.29
N SER A 59 9.31 -15.05 -14.60
CA SER A 59 9.84 -16.23 -15.30
C SER A 59 11.32 -16.50 -15.02
N ASP A 60 12.17 -15.47 -15.02
CA ASP A 60 13.61 -15.59 -14.78
C ASP A 60 13.95 -15.58 -13.28
N GLY A 61 14.52 -16.68 -12.80
CA GLY A 61 14.94 -16.83 -11.40
C GLY A 61 16.01 -15.84 -10.94
N ARG A 62 16.85 -15.32 -11.85
CA ARG A 62 17.82 -14.27 -11.53
C ARG A 62 17.12 -12.96 -11.22
N VAL A 63 16.10 -12.62 -12.01
CA VAL A 63 15.27 -11.42 -11.78
C VAL A 63 14.44 -11.58 -10.51
N ARG A 64 13.87 -12.78 -10.25
CA ARG A 64 13.18 -13.07 -8.98
C ARG A 64 14.06 -12.76 -7.77
N ARG A 65 15.31 -13.25 -7.78
CA ARG A 65 16.26 -13.00 -6.69
C ARG A 65 16.53 -11.52 -6.52
N ASP A 66 16.90 -10.82 -7.59
CA ASP A 66 17.19 -9.38 -7.54
C ASP A 66 16.01 -8.56 -6.99
N ARG A 67 14.78 -8.85 -7.42
CA ARG A 67 13.59 -8.12 -6.90
C ARG A 67 13.24 -8.50 -5.47
N ALA A 68 13.42 -9.77 -5.08
CA ALA A 68 13.24 -10.19 -3.70
C ALA A 68 14.25 -9.49 -2.76
N ASP A 69 15.51 -9.35 -3.18
CA ASP A 69 16.54 -8.64 -2.42
C ASP A 69 16.18 -7.14 -2.23
N LYS A 70 15.59 -6.50 -3.25
CA LYS A 70 15.10 -5.13 -3.15
C LYS A 70 13.91 -4.99 -2.19
N LEU A 71 12.93 -5.91 -2.26
CA LEU A 71 11.82 -5.93 -1.31
C LEU A 71 12.33 -6.17 0.11
N HIS A 72 13.30 -7.07 0.30
CA HIS A 72 13.93 -7.33 1.59
C HIS A 72 14.61 -6.07 2.16
N GLN A 73 15.38 -5.34 1.33
CA GLN A 73 16.01 -4.09 1.73
C GLN A 73 14.96 -3.06 2.15
N LEU A 74 13.89 -2.91 1.37
CA LEU A 74 12.81 -1.98 1.69
C LEU A 74 12.13 -2.32 3.02
N LEU A 75 11.79 -3.59 3.25
CA LEU A 75 11.20 -4.04 4.51
C LEU A 75 12.16 -3.84 5.69
N SER A 76 13.47 -3.94 5.45
CA SER A 76 14.48 -3.62 6.47
C SER A 76 14.45 -2.13 6.85
N LEU A 77 14.23 -1.22 5.89
CA LEU A 77 14.04 0.21 6.16
C LEU A 77 12.77 0.46 6.99
N VAL A 78 11.67 -0.23 6.67
CA VAL A 78 10.42 -0.16 7.45
C VAL A 78 10.66 -0.60 8.90
N ILE A 79 11.37 -1.72 9.10
CA ILE A 79 11.72 -2.23 10.45
C ILE A 79 12.59 -1.23 11.21
N ALA A 80 13.54 -0.60 10.53
CA ALA A 80 14.43 0.41 11.12
C ALA A 80 13.75 1.77 11.34
N GLY A 81 12.56 2.00 10.78
CA GLY A 81 11.88 3.29 10.81
C GLY A 81 12.64 4.37 10.03
N GLU A 82 13.34 3.98 8.96
CA GLU A 82 14.11 4.91 8.14
C GLU A 82 13.20 5.68 7.18
N ALA A 83 13.17 7.00 7.34
CA ALA A 83 12.33 7.90 6.54
C ALA A 83 12.52 7.67 5.02
N PRO A 84 11.44 7.69 4.23
CA PRO A 84 10.06 8.02 4.64
C PRO A 84 9.27 6.83 5.21
N TRP A 85 9.88 5.64 5.38
CA TRP A 85 9.17 4.42 5.74
C TRP A 85 8.91 4.32 7.24
N VAL A 86 7.67 4.05 7.62
CA VAL A 86 7.29 3.86 9.01
C VAL A 86 6.62 2.51 9.24
N LEU A 87 6.94 1.89 10.38
CA LEU A 87 6.32 0.65 10.80
C LEU A 87 4.93 0.93 11.39
N HIS A 88 3.91 0.37 10.76
CA HIS A 88 2.54 0.37 11.26
C HIS A 88 2.13 -1.02 11.74
N THR A 89 1.56 -1.11 12.94
CA THR A 89 1.00 -2.37 13.45
C THR A 89 -0.48 -2.47 13.06
N VAL A 90 -0.78 -3.48 12.25
CA VAL A 90 -2.14 -3.89 11.87
C VAL A 90 -2.52 -5.12 12.68
N GLU A 91 -3.71 -5.09 13.27
CA GLU A 91 -4.27 -6.25 13.96
C GLU A 91 -5.33 -6.90 13.06
N TRP A 92 -5.05 -8.13 12.61
CA TRP A 92 -6.06 -8.97 11.97
C TRP A 92 -6.96 -9.57 13.06
N GLY A 93 -8.08 -8.91 13.33
CA GLY A 93 -9.04 -9.31 14.36
C GLY A 93 -10.47 -8.92 14.02
N GLU A 94 -11.37 -9.07 14.99
CA GLU A 94 -12.80 -8.80 14.81
C GLU A 94 -13.06 -7.38 14.29
N GLY A 95 -12.36 -6.36 14.83
CA GLY A 95 -12.50 -4.97 14.41
C GLY A 95 -12.14 -4.75 12.93
N PHE A 96 -11.08 -5.41 12.46
CA PHE A 96 -10.69 -5.38 11.05
C PHE A 96 -11.77 -6.00 10.16
N LEU A 97 -12.23 -7.21 10.50
CA LEU A 97 -13.24 -7.92 9.72
C LEU A 97 -14.57 -7.15 9.67
N ARG A 98 -14.98 -6.55 10.79
CA ARG A 98 -16.19 -5.71 10.83
C ARG A 98 -16.05 -4.48 9.94
N SER A 99 -14.92 -3.77 10.01
CA SER A 99 -14.66 -2.61 9.15
C SER A 99 -14.63 -2.99 7.67
N LEU A 100 -13.94 -4.08 7.32
CA LEU A 100 -13.87 -4.60 5.95
C LEU A 100 -15.26 -4.92 5.39
N LEU A 101 -16.07 -5.69 6.13
CA LEU A 101 -17.42 -6.07 5.71
C LEU A 101 -18.37 -4.85 5.60
N ALA A 102 -18.19 -3.86 6.47
CA ALA A 102 -18.91 -2.59 6.42
C ALA A 102 -18.43 -1.65 5.30
N GLY A 103 -17.43 -2.06 4.49
CA GLY A 103 -16.96 -1.29 3.36
C GLY A 103 -15.82 -0.33 3.65
N ALA A 104 -15.03 -0.57 4.70
CA ALA A 104 -13.79 0.15 4.98
C ALA A 104 -13.94 1.69 5.05
N GLY A 105 -15.04 2.17 5.64
CA GLY A 105 -15.31 3.61 5.80
C GLY A 105 -15.80 4.33 4.55
N THR A 106 -16.04 3.63 3.44
CA THR A 106 -16.54 4.23 2.17
C THR A 106 -18.04 4.52 2.17
N GLY A 107 -18.80 3.95 3.12
CA GLY A 107 -20.27 4.01 3.14
C GLY A 107 -20.97 3.02 2.19
N THR A 108 -20.20 2.22 1.42
CA THR A 108 -20.70 1.20 0.50
C THR A 108 -20.26 -0.18 0.99
N PRO A 109 -21.17 -1.15 1.17
CA PRO A 109 -20.82 -2.46 1.73
C PRO A 109 -19.86 -3.25 0.82
N PHE A 110 -19.15 -4.21 1.43
CA PHE A 110 -18.17 -5.06 0.74
C PHE A 110 -18.69 -5.68 -0.57
N SER A 111 -19.91 -6.22 -0.57
CA SER A 111 -20.51 -6.86 -1.74
C SER A 111 -20.58 -5.94 -2.95
N ASP A 112 -20.91 -4.67 -2.71
CA ASP A 112 -21.17 -3.71 -3.77
C ASP A 112 -19.85 -3.20 -4.37
N HIS A 113 -18.80 -3.11 -3.55
CA HIS A 113 -17.44 -2.85 -4.01
C HIS A 113 -16.90 -3.96 -4.92
N VAL A 114 -17.09 -5.21 -4.51
CA VAL A 114 -16.71 -6.35 -5.35
C VAL A 114 -17.49 -6.33 -6.67
N MET A 115 -18.76 -5.92 -6.64
CA MET A 115 -19.54 -5.74 -7.87
C MET A 115 -19.06 -4.57 -8.74
N ALA A 116 -18.51 -3.53 -8.14
CA ALA A 116 -17.79 -2.46 -8.82
C ALA A 116 -16.36 -2.84 -9.24
N LYS A 117 -15.95 -4.10 -9.03
CA LYS A 117 -14.61 -4.65 -9.33
C LYS A 117 -13.48 -4.10 -8.48
N LEU A 118 -13.78 -3.46 -7.35
CA LEU A 118 -12.75 -3.12 -6.37
C LEU A 118 -12.27 -4.41 -5.70
N GLY A 119 -10.96 -4.65 -5.72
CA GLY A 119 -10.37 -5.89 -5.24
C GLY A 119 -10.44 -6.04 -3.73
N LEU A 120 -10.37 -7.28 -3.24
CA LEU A 120 -10.24 -7.54 -1.81
C LEU A 120 -8.94 -6.94 -1.25
N GLY A 121 -7.85 -6.94 -2.05
CA GLY A 121 -6.59 -6.29 -1.69
C GLY A 121 -6.78 -4.78 -1.45
N ASP A 122 -7.42 -4.09 -2.38
CA ASP A 122 -7.74 -2.66 -2.27
C ASP A 122 -8.59 -2.35 -1.02
N LEU A 123 -9.60 -3.19 -0.76
CA LEU A 123 -10.45 -3.07 0.42
C LEU A 123 -9.69 -3.30 1.72
N CYS A 124 -8.69 -4.18 1.74
CA CYS A 124 -7.79 -4.35 2.88
C CYS A 124 -6.93 -3.09 3.10
N ILE A 125 -6.39 -2.45 2.04
CA ILE A 125 -5.67 -1.17 2.17
C ILE A 125 -6.58 -0.09 2.78
N LEU A 126 -7.81 0.03 2.27
CA LEU A 126 -8.79 0.97 2.80
C LEU A 126 -9.12 0.68 4.27
N THR A 127 -9.24 -0.59 4.65
CA THR A 127 -9.55 -1.01 6.02
C THR A 127 -8.40 -0.67 6.96
N GLU A 128 -7.15 -0.98 6.58
CA GLU A 128 -5.95 -0.62 7.34
C GLU A 128 -5.87 0.89 7.54
N ARG A 129 -6.06 1.67 6.46
CA ARG A 129 -6.06 3.14 6.51
C ARG A 129 -7.14 3.69 7.43
N GLU A 130 -8.36 3.18 7.34
CA GLU A 130 -9.46 3.69 8.15
C GLU A 130 -9.24 3.40 9.63
N LEU A 131 -8.78 2.20 9.98
CA LEU A 131 -8.40 1.90 11.36
C LEU A 131 -7.26 2.80 11.85
N TYR A 132 -6.27 3.10 11.01
CA TYR A 132 -5.22 4.06 11.36
C TYR A 132 -5.79 5.45 11.65
N ARG A 133 -6.72 5.94 10.82
CA ARG A 133 -7.38 7.25 11.01
C ARG A 133 -8.10 7.37 12.35
N THR A 134 -8.70 6.29 12.84
CA THR A 134 -9.36 6.31 14.17
C THR A 134 -8.40 6.48 15.34
N ARG A 135 -7.10 6.20 15.14
CA ARG A 135 -6.07 6.21 16.21
C ARG A 135 -5.23 7.48 16.22
N VAL A 136 -5.30 8.29 15.18
CA VAL A 136 -4.50 9.52 15.03
C VAL A 136 -5.38 10.76 14.96
N THR A 137 -4.87 11.87 15.50
CA THR A 137 -5.54 13.17 15.46
C THR A 137 -4.64 14.20 14.79
N ASN A 138 -5.21 15.09 13.97
CA ASN A 138 -4.48 16.15 13.25
C ASN A 138 -3.39 15.62 12.28
N VAL A 139 -3.62 14.46 11.67
CA VAL A 139 -2.77 13.88 10.61
C VAL A 139 -3.59 13.75 9.34
N GLU A 140 -3.04 14.20 8.20
CA GLU A 140 -3.61 13.95 6.88
C GLU A 140 -3.25 12.52 6.47
N VAL A 141 -4.26 11.65 6.30
CA VAL A 141 -4.06 10.24 5.98
C VAL A 141 -4.66 9.94 4.61
N GLY A 142 -3.83 9.54 3.66
CA GLY A 142 -4.22 9.22 2.29
C GLY A 142 -3.70 7.87 1.81
N ILE A 143 -3.96 7.60 0.53
CA ILE A 143 -3.41 6.44 -0.20
C ILE A 143 -2.61 6.96 -1.38
N TRP A 144 -1.42 6.40 -1.58
CA TRP A 144 -0.64 6.62 -2.79
C TRP A 144 -0.82 5.44 -3.74
N THR A 145 -1.61 5.65 -4.80
CA THR A 145 -1.97 4.61 -5.77
C THR A 145 -1.96 5.14 -7.21
N LEU A 146 -1.61 4.26 -8.15
CA LEU A 146 -1.82 4.46 -9.59
C LEU A 146 -3.13 3.82 -10.09
N ASP A 147 -3.79 3.00 -9.27
CA ASP A 147 -5.07 2.40 -9.59
C ASP A 147 -6.19 3.45 -9.55
N THR A 148 -7.00 3.51 -10.60
CA THR A 148 -8.04 4.55 -10.72
C THR A 148 -9.24 4.27 -9.81
N GLN A 149 -9.56 3.01 -9.56
CA GLN A 149 -10.66 2.63 -8.68
C GLN A 149 -10.30 2.90 -7.22
N LEU A 150 -9.09 2.53 -6.78
CA LEU A 150 -8.64 2.84 -5.42
C LEU A 150 -8.44 4.36 -5.22
N ARG A 151 -8.05 5.09 -6.29
CA ARG A 151 -7.88 6.55 -6.24
C ARG A 151 -9.16 7.31 -5.89
N SER A 152 -10.34 6.82 -6.26
CA SER A 152 -11.61 7.47 -5.91
C SER A 152 -11.89 7.46 -4.39
N HIS A 153 -11.15 6.66 -3.63
CA HIS A 153 -11.27 6.48 -2.19
C HIS A 153 -10.03 6.97 -1.40
N SER A 154 -9.04 7.54 -2.09
CA SER A 154 -7.75 7.97 -1.51
C SER A 154 -7.86 9.24 -0.68
#